data_AF-A0A8T6ZTU6-F1
#
_entry.id   AF-A0A8T6ZTU6-F1
#
_cell.length_a   1.000
_cell.length_b   1.000
_cell.length_c   1.000
_cell.angle_alpha   90.00
_cell.angle_beta   90.00
_cell.angle_gamma   90.00
#
_symmetry.space_group_name_H-M   'P 1'
#
loop_
_entity.id
_entity.type
_entity.pdbx_description
1 polymer ?
#
loop_
_entity_poly.entity_id
_entity_poly.type
_entity_poly.pdbx_seq_one_letter_code
_entity_poly.pdbx_strand_id
1 'polypeptide(L)' 'TGTAAEITPVRSVDRNPIGSGSRGPLTQQLQECFFGLFDGSTPDQWGWLEIIEPAGSADVGQPAAL' A
#
# COMPACT_ATOMS: atom_id res chain seq x y z
N THR A 1 -6.20 0.78 11.99
CA THR A 1 -6.16 0.84 10.52
C THR A 1 -7.36 0.10 9.99
N GLY A 2 -7.85 0.45 8.82
CA GLY A 2 -8.91 -0.28 8.14
C GLY A 2 -8.70 -0.09 6.64
N THR A 3 -9.15 -1.02 5.80
CA THR A 3 -8.86 -0.98 4.35
C THR A 3 -9.19 0.38 3.71
N ALA A 4 -10.29 1.02 4.12
CA ALA A 4 -10.66 2.35 3.64
C ALA A 4 -9.98 3.53 4.36
N ALA A 5 -9.46 3.32 5.57
CA ALA A 5 -8.79 4.36 6.35
C ALA A 5 -7.26 4.33 6.21
N GLU A 6 -6.73 3.27 5.59
CA GLU A 6 -5.30 3.06 5.33
C GLU A 6 -4.48 3.32 6.62
N ILE A 7 -3.36 4.03 6.49
CA ILE A 7 -2.63 4.61 7.61
C ILE A 7 -3.02 6.10 7.69
N THR A 8 -3.86 6.46 8.66
CA THR A 8 -4.29 7.86 8.89
C THR A 8 -3.71 8.41 10.19
N PRO A 9 -3.06 9.59 10.19
CA PRO A 9 -2.53 10.21 11.42
C PRO A 9 -3.65 10.71 12.34
N VAL A 10 -3.46 10.54 13.65
CA VAL A 10 -4.34 11.10 14.69
C VAL A 10 -3.72 12.38 15.23
N ARG A 11 -4.42 13.51 15.11
CA ARG A 11 -3.92 14.83 15.54
C ARG A 11 -4.15 15.13 17.02
N SER A 12 -5.19 14.55 17.62
CA SER A 12 -5.56 14.76 19.02
C SER A 12 -6.47 13.64 19.51
N VAL A 13 -6.48 13.43 20.83
CA VAL A 13 -7.39 12.53 21.54
C VAL A 13 -7.98 13.31 22.71
N ASP A 14 -9.30 13.31 22.84
CA ASP A 14 -10.01 14.04 23.90
C ASP A 14 -9.56 15.50 24.06
N ARG A 15 -9.40 16.18 22.92
CA ARG A 15 -8.93 17.57 22.81
C ARG A 15 -7.46 17.79 23.21
N ASN A 16 -6.75 16.75 23.65
CA ASN A 16 -5.32 16.83 23.89
C ASN A 16 -4.56 16.61 22.56
N PRO A 17 -3.78 17.60 22.09
CA PRO A 17 -3.00 17.45 20.87
C PRO A 17 -1.90 16.40 21.06
N ILE A 18 -1.68 15.57 20.03
CA ILE A 18 -0.55 14.65 20.00
C ILE A 18 0.62 15.38 19.34
N GLY A 19 1.71 15.61 20.10
CA GLY A 19 2.89 16.32 19.60
C GLY A 19 2.54 17.71 19.05
N SER A 20 2.85 17.97 17.78
CA SER A 20 2.54 19.22 17.08
C SER A 20 1.09 19.34 16.59
N GLY A 21 0.24 18.34 16.81
CA GLY A 21 -1.12 18.30 16.26
C GLY A 21 -1.16 18.07 14.74
N SER A 22 -0.05 17.60 14.16
CA SER A 22 0.10 17.27 12.74
C SER A 22 0.70 15.89 12.58
N ARG A 23 0.80 15.40 11.33
CA ARG A 23 1.46 14.12 11.03
C ARG A 23 2.91 14.15 11.51
N GLY A 24 3.28 13.21 12.38
CA GLY A 24 4.66 13.03 12.84
C GLY A 24 5.54 12.28 11.82
N PRO A 25 6.88 12.35 11.97
CA PRO A 25 7.82 11.77 11.03
C PRO A 25 7.72 10.24 10.94
N LEU A 26 7.42 9.55 12.04
CA LEU A 26 7.26 8.09 12.03
C LEU A 26 6.00 7.66 11.26
N THR A 27 4.87 8.33 11.50
CA THR A 27 3.64 8.05 10.75
C THR A 27 3.80 8.35 9.26
N GLN A 28 4.58 9.39 8.92
CA GLN A 28 4.93 9.68 7.54
C GLN A 28 5.72 8.53 6.90
N GLN A 29 6.80 8.06 7.54
CA GLN A 29 7.59 6.95 7.00
C GLN A 29 6.73 5.68 6.80
N LEU A 30 5.85 5.39 7.75
CA LEU A 30 4.93 4.26 7.61
C LEU A 30 3.93 4.44 6.46
N GLN A 31 3.38 5.65 6.28
CA GLN A 31 2.53 5.96 5.12
C GLN A 31 3.30 5.79 3.81
N GLU A 32 4.52 6.33 3.73
CA GLU A 32 5.39 6.22 2.53
C GLU A 32 5.66 4.76 2.18
N CYS A 33 6.03 3.92 3.16
CA CYS A 33 6.23 2.49 2.91
C CYS A 33 4.94 1.78 2.49
N PHE A 34 3.80 2.10 3.12
CA PHE A 34 2.51 1.48 2.81
C PHE A 34 2.04 1.81 1.39
N PHE A 35 2.02 3.09 1.02
CA PHE A 35 1.63 3.50 -0.34
C PHE A 35 2.66 3.08 -1.38
N GLY A 36 3.93 3.03 -0.97
CA GLY A 36 5.01 2.57 -1.83
C GLY A 36 4.86 1.13 -2.29
N LEU A 37 4.11 0.28 -1.56
CA LEU A 37 3.78 -1.07 -2.02
C LEU A 37 2.94 -1.03 -3.30
N PHE A 38 2.00 -0.08 -3.40
CA PHE A 38 1.07 -0.01 -4.55
C PHE A 38 1.67 0.66 -5.77
N ASP A 39 2.61 1.60 -5.61
CA ASP A 39 3.30 2.26 -6.72
C ASP A 39 4.65 1.61 -7.09
N GLY A 40 5.09 0.62 -6.30
CA GLY A 40 6.33 -0.14 -6.51
C GLY A 40 7.59 0.53 -5.95
N SER A 41 7.51 1.70 -5.32
CA SER A 41 8.65 2.35 -4.66
C SER A 41 9.11 1.63 -3.38
N THR A 42 8.23 0.85 -2.75
CA THR A 42 8.55 -0.06 -1.64
C THR A 42 8.46 -1.51 -2.13
N PRO A 43 9.55 -2.28 -2.05
CA PRO A 43 9.53 -3.70 -2.42
C PRO A 43 8.59 -4.51 -1.53
N ASP A 44 7.71 -5.30 -2.14
CA ASP A 44 6.91 -6.30 -1.43
C ASP A 44 7.77 -7.52 -1.08
N GLN A 45 8.44 -7.46 0.06
CA GLN A 45 9.34 -8.52 0.53
C GLN A 45 8.61 -9.77 1.02
N TRP A 46 7.30 -9.68 1.25
CA TRP A 46 6.51 -10.73 1.90
C TRP A 46 5.43 -11.34 1.00
N GLY A 47 5.29 -10.86 -0.23
CA GLY A 47 4.29 -11.34 -1.18
C GLY A 47 2.86 -11.02 -0.72
N TRP A 48 2.65 -9.82 -0.18
CA TRP A 48 1.32 -9.32 0.20
C TRP A 48 0.45 -8.95 -1.00
N LEU A 49 1.05 -8.66 -2.15
CA LEU A 49 0.34 -8.26 -3.37
C LEU A 49 0.12 -9.45 -4.30
N GLU A 50 -1.12 -9.59 -4.76
CA GLU A 50 -1.47 -10.49 -5.87
C GLU A 50 -1.62 -9.66 -7.15
N ILE A 51 -0.76 -9.93 -8.15
CA ILE A 51 -0.82 -9.26 -9.44
C ILE A 51 -1.92 -9.92 -10.26
N ILE A 52 -2.98 -9.16 -10.55
CA ILE A 52 -4.05 -9.61 -11.43
C ILE A 52 -3.76 -9.09 -12.84
N GLU A 53 -3.45 -10.01 -13.74
CA GLU A 53 -3.43 -9.74 -15.17
C GLU A 53 -4.81 -9.23 -15.59
N PRO A 54 -4.92 -8.10 -16.33
CA PRO A 54 -6.20 -7.63 -16.80
C PRO A 54 -6.83 -8.71 -17.69
N ALA A 55 -8.10 -9.03 -17.43
CA ALA A 55 -8.85 -10.02 -18.20
C ALA A 55 -8.86 -9.62 -19.69
N GLY A 56 -7.94 -10.21 -20.47
CA GLY A 56 -7.69 -9.82 -21.85
C GLY A 56 -6.27 -10.04 -22.38
N SER A 57 -5.27 -10.30 -21.54
CA SER A 57 -3.95 -10.78 -22.01
C SER A 57 -4.05 -12.27 -22.37
N ALA A 58 -4.67 -12.55 -23.52
CA ALA A 58 -4.71 -13.88 -24.10
C ALA A 58 -3.28 -14.43 -24.24
N ASP A 59 -3.12 -15.65 -23.76
CA ASP A 59 -2.01 -16.57 -23.96
C ASP A 59 -1.43 -16.47 -25.39
N VAL A 60 -0.31 -15.74 -25.52
CA VAL A 60 0.58 -15.84 -26.68
C VAL A 60 1.67 -16.82 -26.30
N GLY A 61 1.42 -18.11 -26.52
CA GLY A 61 2.51 -19.08 -26.56
C GLY A 61 2.20 -20.47 -26.02
N GLN A 62 1.36 -21.23 -26.72
CA GLN A 62 1.50 -22.69 -26.70
C GLN A 62 1.48 -23.24 -28.14
N PRO A 63 2.62 -23.70 -28.69
CA PRO A 63 2.59 -24.43 -29.95
C PRO A 63 1.92 -25.78 -29.68
N ALA A 64 0.77 -26.00 -30.32
CA ALA A 64 0.12 -27.30 -30.35
C ALA A 64 1.07 -28.27 -31.07
N ALA A 65 1.68 -29.17 -30.30
CA ALA A 65 2.24 -30.39 -30.85
C ALA A 65 1.08 -31.22 -31.43
N LEU A 66 1.10 -31.45 -32.75
CA LEU A 66 0.85 -32.73 -33.44
C LEU A 66 1.23 -32.57 -34.93
#